data_AF-A0AAV4J426-F1
#
_entry.id   AF-A0AAV4J426-F1
#
_cell.length_a   1.000
_cell.length_b   1.000
_cell.length_c   1.000
_cell.angle_alpha   90.00
_cell.angle_beta   90.00
_cell.angle_gamma   90.00
#
_symmetry.space_group_name_H-M   'P 1'
#
loop_
_entity.id
_entity.type
_entity.pdbx_description
1 polymer ?
#
loop_
_entity_poly.entity_id
_entity_poly.type
_entity_poly.pdbx_seq_one_letter_code
_entity_poly.pdbx_strand_id
1 'polypeptide(L)'
;MEFIVEPWMMGLIIVSCLLGSLGSYLFYILLALITNLEKKPFNENILITGILTGILERAFFTCLIGFGIQGVAIAMIAWITIKSQLHDKALIDNHINVKVVYLGVLSSMGSLFFAIFGGVLWREEHYFIFSF
;
A
#
# COMPACT_ATOMS: atom_id res chain seq x y z
N MET A 1 22.75 -1.73 24.46
CA MET A 1 22.19 -0.34 24.46
C MET A 1 20.73 -0.46 24.06
N GLU A 2 19.78 0.09 24.82
CA GLU A 2 18.35 -0.06 24.50
C GLU A 2 17.89 1.08 23.61
N PHE A 3 17.30 0.75 22.46
CA PHE A 3 16.70 1.73 21.56
C PHE A 3 15.17 1.57 21.62
N ILE A 4 14.48 2.59 22.11
CA ILE A 4 13.02 2.65 22.17
C ILE A 4 12.55 3.29 20.87
N VAL A 5 11.76 2.55 20.10
CA VAL A 5 11.12 3.07 18.89
C VAL A 5 9.73 3.56 19.26
N GLU A 6 9.47 4.85 19.00
CA GLU A 6 8.15 5.45 19.20
C GLU A 6 7.07 4.71 18.39
N PRO A 7 5.87 4.47 18.95
CA PRO A 7 4.81 3.72 18.28
C PRO A 7 4.41 4.29 16.91
N TRP A 8 4.39 5.62 16.77
CA TRP A 8 4.11 6.28 15.50
C TRP A 8 5.18 5.98 14.45
N MET A 9 6.45 5.90 14.85
CA MET A 9 7.57 5.61 13.97
C MET A 9 7.55 4.14 13.54
N MET A 10 7.21 3.23 14.46
CA MET A 10 7.02 1.83 14.14
C MET A 10 5.87 1.62 13.15
N GLY A 11 4.70 2.20 13.43
CA GLY A 11 3.51 2.04 12.60
C GLY A 11 3.64 2.70 11.23
N LEU A 12 4.10 3.95 11.18
CA LEU A 12 4.20 4.73 9.95
C LEU A 12 5.41 4.35 9.11
N ILE A 13 6.61 4.42 9.68
CA ILE A 13 7.85 4.31 8.91
C ILE A 13 8.17 2.83 8.67
N ILE A 14 8.23 2.03 9.74
CA ILE A 14 8.70 0.65 9.63
C ILE A 14 7.65 -0.23 8.98
N VAL A 15 6.43 -0.26 9.52
CA VAL A 15 5.39 -1.18 9.07
C VAL A 15 4.75 -0.71 7.77
N SER A 16 4.27 0.53 7.73
CA SER A 16 3.48 0.98 6.56
C SER A 16 4.35 1.39 5.39
N CYS A 17 5.44 2.11 5.62
CA CYS A 17 6.31 2.56 4.53
C CYS A 17 7.31 1.48 4.11
N LEU A 18 8.17 0.96 5.00
CA LEU A 18 9.22 0.01 4.62
C LEU A 18 8.66 -1.39 4.33
N LEU A 19 8.07 -2.04 5.33
CA LEU A 19 7.50 -3.38 5.18
C LEU A 19 6.33 -3.37 4.21
N GLY A 20 5.49 -2.33 4.21
CA GLY A 20 4.41 -2.18 3.25
C GLY A 20 4.89 -2.02 1.81
N SER A 21 5.98 -1.29 1.55
CA SER A 21 6.55 -1.21 0.19
C SER A 21 7.07 -2.57 -0.27
N LEU A 22 7.86 -3.24 0.55
CA LEU A 22 8.40 -4.57 0.22
C LEU A 22 7.29 -5.61 0.06
N GLY A 23 6.36 -5.66 1.01
CA GLY A 23 5.25 -6.61 1.04
C GLY A 23 4.28 -6.39 -0.12
N SER A 24 3.91 -5.15 -0.42
CA SER A 24 3.06 -4.84 -1.58
C SER A 24 3.73 -5.22 -2.90
N TYR A 25 5.04 -5.00 -3.03
CA TYR A 25 5.82 -5.40 -4.19
C TYR A 25 5.87 -6.94 -4.35
N LEU A 26 6.16 -7.67 -3.28
CA LEU A 26 6.16 -9.13 -3.30
C LEU A 26 4.76 -9.68 -3.63
N PHE A 27 3.72 -9.08 -3.06
CA PHE A 27 2.33 -9.46 -3.32
C PHE A 27 1.95 -9.23 -4.79
N TYR A 28 2.39 -8.13 -5.39
CA TYR A 28 2.23 -7.87 -6.81
C TYR A 28 2.89 -8.93 -7.68
N ILE A 29 4.16 -9.26 -7.41
CA ILE A 29 4.90 -10.31 -8.14
C ILE A 29 4.15 -11.64 -8.04
N LEU A 30 3.69 -12.01 -6.85
CA LEU A 30 2.95 -13.25 -6.62
C LEU A 30 1.65 -13.29 -7.44
N LEU A 31 0.89 -12.20 -7.48
CA LEU A 31 -0.31 -12.09 -8.31
C LEU A 31 0.01 -12.17 -9.81
N ALA A 32 1.07 -11.50 -10.26
CA ALA A 32 1.51 -11.54 -11.65
C ALA A 32 1.90 -12.96 -12.08
N LEU A 33 2.62 -13.69 -11.22
CA LEU A 33 3.00 -15.09 -11.45
C LEU A 33 1.80 -16.02 -11.53
N ILE A 34 0.85 -15.91 -10.60
CA ILE A 34 -0.33 -16.78 -10.55
C ILE A 34 -1.22 -16.57 -11.78
N THR A 35 -1.39 -15.32 -12.18
CA THR A 35 -2.32 -14.98 -13.26
C THR A 35 -1.70 -15.07 -14.65
N ASN A 36 -0.36 -15.04 -14.75
CA ASN A 36 0.39 -15.06 -16.00
C ASN A 36 -0.05 -13.96 -17.00
N LEU A 37 -0.57 -12.85 -16.47
CA LEU A 37 -1.18 -11.75 -17.24
C LEU A 37 -0.17 -10.70 -17.69
N GLU A 38 0.97 -10.58 -17.02
CA GLU A 38 2.02 -9.62 -17.37
C GLU A 38 3.30 -10.31 -17.81
N LYS A 39 3.63 -10.19 -19.10
CA LYS A 39 4.89 -10.71 -19.66
C LYS A 39 6.10 -9.80 -19.40
N LYS A 40 5.88 -8.54 -19.05
CA LYS A 40 6.91 -7.55 -18.68
C LYS A 40 6.36 -6.63 -17.59
N PRO A 41 6.51 -6.99 -16.30
CA PRO A 41 6.09 -6.13 -15.19
C PRO A 41 6.96 -4.87 -15.04
N PHE A 42 8.00 -4.72 -15.86
CA PHE A 42 9.02 -3.68 -15.73
C PHE A 42 8.86 -2.60 -16.80
N ASN A 43 8.11 -1.56 -16.46
CA ASN A 43 8.27 -0.23 -17.05
C ASN A 43 8.73 0.69 -15.91
N GLU A 44 9.97 1.19 -15.98
CA GLU A 44 10.61 1.94 -14.89
C GLU A 44 9.76 3.14 -14.43
N ASN A 45 9.09 3.82 -15.37
CA ASN A 45 8.19 4.93 -15.05
C ASN A 45 6.96 4.50 -14.24
N ILE A 46 6.39 3.34 -14.53
CA ILE A 46 5.25 2.77 -13.81
C ILE A 46 5.69 2.29 -12.42
N LEU A 47 6.91 1.76 -12.32
CA LEU A 47 7.46 1.26 -11.07
C LEU A 47 7.76 2.40 -10.09
N ILE A 48 8.39 3.49 -10.55
CA ILE A 48 8.68 4.66 -9.71
C ILE A 48 7.39 5.36 -9.28
N THR A 49 6.48 5.65 -10.22
CA THR A 49 5.21 6.32 -9.90
C THR A 49 4.30 5.45 -9.03
N GLY A 50 4.25 4.14 -9.28
CA GLY A 50 3.47 3.19 -8.50
C GLY A 50 3.98 3.03 -7.07
N ILE A 51 5.30 2.91 -6.87
CA ILE A 51 5.91 2.82 -5.53
C ILE A 51 5.69 4.12 -4.76
N LEU A 52 5.96 5.27 -5.37
CA LEU A 52 5.82 6.56 -4.70
C LEU A 52 4.36 6.83 -4.29
N THR A 53 3.42 6.55 -5.19
CA THR A 53 1.98 6.65 -4.90
C THR A 53 1.59 5.70 -3.77
N GLY A 54 2.07 4.45 -3.80
CA GLY A 54 1.79 3.48 -2.74
C GLY A 54 2.34 3.90 -1.38
N ILE A 55 3.55 4.49 -1.32
CA ILE A 55 4.13 5.02 -0.08
C ILE A 55 3.27 6.16 0.47
N LEU A 56 2.87 7.11 -0.39
CA LEU A 56 2.04 8.25 0.01
C LEU A 56 0.66 7.81 0.51
N GLU A 57 0.01 6.88 -0.20
CA GLU A 57 -1.27 6.30 0.22
C GLU A 57 -1.16 5.64 1.59
N ARG A 58 -0.13 4.80 1.78
CA ARG A 58 0.08 4.12 3.06
C ARG A 58 0.36 5.11 4.16
N ALA A 59 1.23 6.09 3.95
CA ALA A 59 1.54 7.11 4.94
C ALA A 59 0.28 7.90 5.33
N PHE A 60 -0.50 8.36 4.34
CA PHE A 60 -1.73 9.10 4.56
C PHE A 60 -2.74 8.31 5.38
N PHE A 61 -3.09 7.09 4.97
CA PHE A 61 -4.09 6.29 5.69
C PHE A 61 -3.59 5.83 7.05
N THR A 62 -2.29 5.53 7.19
CA THR A 62 -1.68 5.21 8.49
C THR A 62 -1.83 6.36 9.47
N CYS A 63 -1.56 7.59 9.04
CA CYS A 63 -1.78 8.78 9.86
C CYS A 63 -3.24 8.93 10.27
N LEU A 64 -4.19 8.79 9.35
CA LEU A 64 -5.60 8.91 9.70
C LEU A 64 -6.01 7.90 10.78
N ILE A 65 -5.55 6.65 10.66
CA ILE A 65 -5.84 5.60 11.63
C ILE A 65 -5.12 5.85 12.97
N GLY A 66 -3.84 6.22 12.92
CA GLY A 66 -3.02 6.53 14.09
C GLY A 66 -3.59 7.69 14.91
N PHE A 67 -4.10 8.73 14.25
CA PHE A 67 -4.81 9.84 14.90
C PHE A 67 -6.25 9.52 15.33
N GLY A 68 -6.73 8.29 15.10
CA GLY A 68 -8.06 7.85 15.52
C GLY A 68 -9.21 8.46 14.75
N ILE A 69 -8.96 8.97 13.53
CA ILE A 69 -10.00 9.55 12.67
C ILE A 69 -11.01 8.46 12.28
N GLN A 70 -12.29 8.80 12.35
CA GLN A 70 -13.38 7.89 11.99
C GLN A 70 -13.65 7.90 10.49
N GLY A 71 -14.27 6.84 9.98
CA GLY A 71 -14.63 6.73 8.56
C GLY A 71 -13.47 6.42 7.61
N VAL A 72 -12.28 6.13 8.13
CA VAL A 72 -11.10 5.82 7.31
C VAL A 72 -11.34 4.61 6.40
N ALA A 73 -12.02 3.57 6.89
CA ALA A 73 -12.37 2.41 6.08
C ALA A 73 -13.21 2.80 4.84
N ILE A 74 -14.17 3.70 4.99
CA ILE A 74 -15.00 4.20 3.88
C ILE A 74 -14.14 5.01 2.91
N ALA A 75 -13.26 5.87 3.43
CA ALA A 75 -12.33 6.66 2.61
C ALA A 75 -11.37 5.77 1.81
N MET A 76 -10.88 4.68 2.40
CA MET A 76 -10.02 3.69 1.72
C MET A 76 -10.76 2.98 0.60
N ILE A 77 -12.00 2.54 0.83
CA ILE A 77 -12.85 1.90 -0.20
C ILE A 77 -13.10 2.90 -1.34
N ALA A 78 -13.50 4.13 -1.02
CA ALA A 78 -13.73 5.18 -2.01
C ALA A 78 -12.47 5.48 -2.83
N TRP A 79 -11.31 5.54 -2.17
CA TRP A 79 -10.03 5.74 -2.84
C TRP A 79 -9.68 4.60 -3.81
N ILE A 80 -9.87 3.34 -3.40
CA ILE A 80 -9.69 2.18 -4.29
C ILE A 80 -10.62 2.28 -5.51
N THR A 81 -11.88 2.67 -5.32
CA THR A 81 -12.84 2.85 -6.43
C THR A 81 -12.37 3.95 -7.40
N ILE A 82 -11.96 5.11 -6.89
CA ILE A 82 -11.44 6.22 -7.71
C ILE A 82 -10.20 5.75 -8.49
N LYS A 83 -9.25 5.08 -7.82
CA LYS A 83 -8.03 4.56 -8.44
C LYS A 83 -8.31 3.54 -9.54
N SER A 84 -9.31 2.67 -9.34
CA SER A 84 -9.75 1.72 -10.37
C SER A 84 -10.29 2.44 -11.61
N GLN A 85 -11.09 3.49 -11.43
CA GLN A 85 -11.66 4.27 -12.54
C GLN A 85 -10.61 5.05 -13.32
N LEU A 86 -9.60 5.60 -12.61
CA LEU A 86 -8.47 6.29 -13.24
C LEU A 86 -7.63 5.33 -14.09
N HIS A 87 -7.39 4.11 -13.60
CA HIS A 87 -6.76 3.07 -14.41
C HIS A 87 -7.63 2.72 -15.63
N ASP A 88 -8.92 2.46 -15.45
CA ASP A 88 -9.81 2.06 -16.55
C ASP A 88 -9.83 3.09 -17.70
N LYS A 89 -9.92 4.39 -17.37
CA LYS A 89 -9.80 5.48 -18.36
C LYS A 89 -8.47 5.49 -19.10
N ALA A 90 -7.35 5.41 -18.37
CA ALA A 90 -6.02 5.40 -18.98
C ALA A 90 -5.81 4.18 -19.90
N LEU A 91 -6.59 3.12 -19.75
CA LEU A 91 -6.43 1.86 -20.47
C LEU A 91 -7.41 1.74 -21.65
N ILE A 92 -8.60 2.33 -21.56
CA ILE A 92 -9.50 2.54 -22.71
C ILE A 92 -8.76 3.32 -23.80
N ASP A 93 -8.02 4.36 -23.40
CA ASP A 93 -7.22 5.18 -24.33
C ASP A 93 -6.02 4.43 -24.91
N ASN A 94 -5.58 3.32 -24.29
CA ASN A 94 -4.36 2.58 -24.64
C ASN A 94 -4.56 1.09 -25.02
N HIS A 95 -5.81 0.63 -25.17
CA HIS A 95 -6.18 -0.77 -25.49
C HIS A 95 -5.57 -1.86 -24.58
N ILE A 96 -5.42 -1.60 -23.28
CA ILE A 96 -4.81 -2.56 -22.34
C ILE A 96 -5.87 -3.52 -21.76
N ASN A 97 -5.44 -4.74 -21.42
CA ASN A 97 -6.28 -5.83 -20.92
C ASN A 97 -6.89 -5.52 -19.54
N VAL A 98 -8.21 -5.53 -19.45
CA VAL A 98 -9.00 -5.31 -18.20
C VAL A 98 -8.54 -6.18 -17.04
N LYS A 99 -8.03 -7.40 -17.30
CA LYS A 99 -7.54 -8.29 -16.24
C LYS A 99 -6.34 -7.73 -15.47
N VAL A 100 -5.53 -6.88 -16.12
CA VAL A 100 -4.39 -6.19 -15.49
C VAL A 100 -4.87 -5.10 -14.51
N VAL A 101 -6.01 -4.46 -14.79
CA VAL A 101 -6.65 -3.49 -13.87
C VAL A 101 -7.02 -4.14 -12.56
N TYR A 102 -7.71 -5.28 -12.65
CA TYR A 102 -8.09 -6.04 -11.46
C TYR A 102 -6.87 -6.44 -10.62
N LEU A 103 -5.75 -6.77 -11.27
CA LEU A 103 -4.51 -7.10 -10.60
C LEU A 103 -3.90 -5.89 -9.86
N GLY A 104 -3.93 -4.71 -10.48
CA GLY A 104 -3.52 -3.44 -9.84
C GLY A 104 -4.43 -3.03 -8.67
N VAL A 105 -5.73 -3.29 -8.77
CA VAL A 105 -6.69 -3.07 -7.68
C VAL A 105 -6.42 -4.02 -6.51
N LEU A 106 -6.28 -5.32 -6.78
CA LEU A 106 -5.91 -6.34 -5.79
C LEU A 106 -4.60 -5.97 -5.08
N SER A 107 -3.58 -5.57 -5.84
CA SER A 107 -2.31 -5.12 -5.28
C SER A 107 -2.46 -3.88 -4.40
N SER A 108 -3.30 -2.92 -4.80
CA SER A 108 -3.62 -1.73 -3.98
C SER A 108 -4.33 -2.11 -2.68
N MET A 109 -5.24 -3.08 -2.69
CA MET A 109 -5.86 -3.61 -1.47
C MET A 109 -4.82 -4.25 -0.54
N GLY A 110 -3.92 -5.06 -1.08
CA GLY A 110 -2.82 -5.67 -0.31
C GLY A 110 -1.88 -4.62 0.29
N SER A 111 -1.57 -3.55 -0.45
CA SER A 111 -0.80 -2.41 0.04
C SER A 111 -1.47 -1.71 1.22
N LEU A 112 -2.78 -1.42 1.09
CA LEU A 112 -3.56 -0.72 2.10
C LEU A 112 -3.74 -1.53 3.40
N PHE A 113 -3.63 -2.86 3.33
CA PHE A 113 -3.58 -3.71 4.53
C PHE A 113 -2.41 -3.34 5.45
N PHE A 114 -1.24 -3.01 4.91
CA PHE A 114 -0.10 -2.57 5.71
C PHE A 114 -0.33 -1.20 6.37
N ALA A 115 -1.07 -0.30 5.72
CA ALA A 115 -1.46 0.98 6.33
C ALA A 115 -2.42 0.79 7.51
N ILE A 116 -3.35 -0.18 7.41
CA ILE A 116 -4.24 -0.53 8.52
C ILE A 116 -3.41 -1.08 9.67
N PHE A 117 -2.55 -2.06 9.41
CA PHE A 117 -1.76 -2.70 10.45
C PHE A 117 -0.82 -1.70 11.15
N GLY A 118 -0.11 -0.86 10.38
CA GLY A 118 0.75 0.17 10.95
C GLY A 118 -0.03 1.26 11.70
N GLY A 119 -1.19 1.66 11.20
CA GLY A 119 -2.05 2.64 11.87
C GLY A 119 -2.59 2.12 13.21
N VAL A 120 -2.98 0.85 13.28
CA VAL A 120 -3.42 0.20 14.52
C VAL A 120 -2.27 0.10 15.52
N LEU A 121 -1.08 -0.33 15.07
CA LEU A 121 0.11 -0.40 15.93
C LEU A 121 0.50 0.94 16.52
N TRP A 122 0.41 2.02 15.72
CA TRP A 122 0.59 3.38 16.23
C TRP A 122 -0.49 3.70 17.28
N ARG A 123 -1.77 3.52 16.93
CA ARG A 123 -2.89 3.92 17.79
C ARG A 123 -2.92 3.21 19.14
N GLU A 124 -2.54 1.94 19.18
CA GLU A 124 -2.49 1.14 20.41
C GLU A 124 -1.24 1.41 21.26
N GLU A 125 -0.39 2.37 20.87
CA GLU A 125 0.82 2.75 21.58
C GLU A 125 1.76 1.57 21.87
N HIS A 126 1.91 0.63 20.92
CA HIS A 126 2.85 -0.47 21.08
C HIS A 126 4.30 0.03 21.03
N TYR A 127 4.96 0.08 22.18
CA TYR A 127 6.37 0.40 22.30
C TYR A 127 7.22 -0.83 21.95
N PHE A 128 8.17 -0.67 21.03
CA PHE A 128 9.13 -1.71 20.68
C PHE A 128 10.50 -1.37 21.25
N ILE A 129 11.03 -2.27 22.06
CA ILE A 129 12.35 -2.17 22.67
C ILE A 129 13.28 -3.14 21.94
N PHE A 130 14.34 -2.61 21.32
CA PHE A 130 15.39 -3.43 20.74
C PHE A 130 16.60 -3.48 21.68
N SER A 131 16.99 -4.69 22.08
CA SER A 131 18.20 -4.94 22.88
C SER A 131 19.28 -5.57 22.00
N PHE A 132 20.42 -4.88 21.87
CA PHE A 132 21.67 -5.38 21.26
C PHE A 132 22.79 -5.39 22.30
#